data_AF-A0A9K3L4Z0-F1
#
_entry.id   AF-A0A9K3L4Z0-F1
#
_cell.length_a   1.000
_cell.length_b   1.000
_cell.length_c   1.000
_cell.angle_alpha   90.00
_cell.angle_beta   90.00
_cell.angle_gamma   90.00
#
_symmetry.space_group_name_H-M   'P 1'
#
loop_
_entity.id
_entity.type
_entity.pdbx_description
1 polymer ?
#
loop_
_entity_poly.entity_id
_entity_poly.type
_entity_poly.pdbx_seq_one_letter_code
_entity_poly.pdbx_strand_id
1 'polypeptide(L)'
;MAGNQLTITVTGEVSFDPLRQCKDQSFVETNRERSRPLAILALATVIAEKVLFPNSPIHFHDIFDGISMRVPDCSMSYDNPEYHSIVGQYLLVVDWKTAYGIEVPCPTCNNPLKNDPTHWSNSNHKNLFPIFGIDGPPKWALVMSMTCSCCGGRFDANDGSILCKIPVYAAASYPVEPKFAQNRSCHIARTATELFDTIMTTHGNGDLCSHLLYNAINREYLSKVSSYYSYYKTHPTTSNIIEYPVKDGQYIKVYPPSGSFIRDVFDEASRQPRQSLPVDEPQRQIQGISDGTCQQPRESLPVDEPPRQIQDISEGACQQPRESLPVDGPQQQIQDNPRQQLITVPPQQQRNVSKPVEVPIAPNIVYFPHPTILMWPLQAMPLPPVRWMPPQQLMHNGYNFNHDGFCCYKYCMWYRNRDRKGRPPHEHHCLDLRRNMKEMRLRQEENNST
;
A
#
# COMPACT_ATOMS: atom_id res chain seq x y z
N MET A 1 16.07 16.10 38.80
CA MET A 1 15.19 14.91 38.77
C MET A 1 15.52 14.15 37.49
N ALA A 2 16.16 12.99 37.60
CA ALA A 2 16.57 12.19 36.45
C ALA A 2 15.32 11.56 35.83
N GLY A 3 14.96 11.99 34.61
CA GLY A 3 13.83 11.43 33.87
C GLY A 3 14.17 10.02 33.41
N ASN A 4 13.50 9.03 34.01
CA ASN A 4 13.51 7.66 33.51
C ASN A 4 12.82 7.65 32.13
N GLN A 5 13.62 7.33 31.10
CA GLN A 5 13.22 7.25 29.71
C GLN A 5 12.17 6.14 29.53
N LEU A 6 11.06 6.47 28.87
CA LEU A 6 10.09 5.47 28.46
C LEU A 6 10.57 4.80 27.18
N THR A 7 11.46 3.83 27.41
CA THR A 7 11.88 2.77 26.51
C THR A 7 10.65 1.94 26.15
N ILE A 8 10.39 1.73 24.85
CA ILE A 8 9.48 0.68 24.40
C ILE A 8 10.08 -0.64 24.92
N THR A 9 9.58 -1.12 26.05
CA THR A 9 10.05 -2.35 26.69
C THR A 9 9.38 -3.51 25.98
N VAL A 10 9.78 -3.73 24.72
CA VAL A 10 9.67 -5.04 24.11
C VAL A 10 10.67 -5.92 24.86
N THR A 11 10.21 -6.54 25.96
CA THR A 11 10.87 -7.61 26.73
C THR A 11 12.32 -7.42 27.24
N GLY A 12 12.97 -6.27 27.05
CA GLY A 12 14.28 -5.99 27.64
C GLY A 12 15.04 -4.87 26.93
N GLU A 13 15.27 -3.76 27.65
CA GLU A 13 16.31 -2.72 27.48
C GLU A 13 16.52 -1.97 26.15
N VAL A 14 15.96 -2.36 25.00
CA VAL A 14 16.30 -1.64 23.74
C VAL A 14 15.40 -0.43 23.51
N SER A 15 15.92 0.75 23.83
CA SER A 15 15.28 2.03 23.52
C SER A 15 15.31 2.30 22.02
N PHE A 16 14.15 2.15 21.39
CA PHE A 16 13.90 2.76 20.08
C PHE A 16 13.79 4.26 20.28
N ASP A 17 14.93 4.94 20.16
CA ASP A 17 15.00 6.39 20.18
C ASP A 17 15.27 6.92 18.76
N PRO A 18 14.31 6.79 17.81
CA PRO A 18 14.44 7.38 16.48
C PRO A 18 14.62 8.91 16.57
N LEU A 19 14.29 9.51 17.72
CA LEU A 19 14.47 10.93 17.99
C LEU A 19 15.94 11.34 17.98
N ARG A 20 16.88 10.44 18.32
CA ARG A 20 18.31 10.76 18.25
C ARG A 20 18.74 11.13 16.84
N GLN A 21 18.21 10.42 15.84
CA GLN A 21 18.55 10.69 14.44
C GLN A 21 17.90 11.97 13.93
N CYS A 22 16.67 12.29 14.36
CA CYS A 22 16.03 13.57 14.01
C CYS A 22 16.74 14.79 14.59
N LYS A 23 17.57 14.62 15.64
CA LYS A 23 18.39 15.68 16.24
C LYS A 23 19.80 15.76 15.66
N ASP A 24 20.22 14.76 14.89
CA ASP A 24 21.51 14.77 14.21
C ASP A 24 21.42 15.67 12.96
N GLN A 25 22.13 16.79 13.00
CA GLN A 25 22.15 17.77 11.92
C GLN A 25 22.62 17.16 10.60
N SER A 26 23.58 16.22 10.64
CA SER A 26 24.09 15.53 9.44
C SER A 26 23.00 14.67 8.82
N PHE A 27 22.22 13.96 9.66
CA PHE A 27 21.07 13.18 9.21
C PHE A 27 19.99 14.08 8.60
N VAL A 28 19.64 15.19 9.26
CA VAL A 28 18.63 16.15 8.78
C VAL A 28 19.03 16.71 7.42
N GLU A 29 20.27 17.16 7.26
CA GLU A 29 20.77 17.73 6.01
C GLU A 29 20.80 16.71 4.87
N THR A 30 21.31 15.51 5.13
CA THR A 30 21.37 14.41 4.15
C THR A 30 19.98 13.97 3.67
N ASN A 31 18.95 14.13 4.52
CA ASN A 31 17.58 13.70 4.22
C ASN A 31 16.63 14.86 3.89
N ARG A 32 17.11 16.11 3.86
CA ARG A 32 16.27 17.30 3.64
C ARG A 32 15.52 17.24 2.31
N GLU A 33 16.22 16.85 1.24
CA GLU A 33 15.68 16.74 -0.12
C GLU A 33 14.88 15.46 -0.37
N ARG A 34 14.92 14.50 0.56
CA ARG A 34 14.18 13.26 0.39
C ARG A 34 12.70 13.52 0.53
N SER A 35 11.92 12.91 -0.35
CA SER A 35 10.46 13.01 -0.39
C SER A 35 9.75 12.43 0.84
N ARG A 36 10.42 11.78 1.78
CA ARG A 36 9.81 11.08 2.92
C ARG A 36 9.89 11.93 4.19
N PRO A 37 8.87 11.91 5.08
CA PRO A 37 8.94 12.59 6.37
C PRO A 37 10.18 12.15 7.17
N LEU A 38 10.84 13.10 7.80
CA LEU A 38 12.13 12.86 8.45
C LEU A 38 12.01 11.83 9.59
N ALA A 39 10.94 11.92 10.39
CA ALA A 39 10.68 11.00 11.48
C ALA A 39 10.49 9.54 10.99
N ILE A 40 9.81 9.34 9.86
CA ILE A 40 9.65 7.99 9.26
C ILE A 40 11.00 7.47 8.77
N LEU A 41 11.83 8.32 8.14
CA LEU A 41 13.17 7.92 7.68
C LEU A 41 14.08 7.53 8.85
N ALA A 42 14.02 8.28 9.94
CA ALA A 42 14.75 7.98 11.17
C ALA A 42 14.30 6.64 11.75
N LEU A 43 12.98 6.43 11.90
CA LEU A 43 12.44 5.15 12.37
C LEU A 43 12.86 3.98 11.49
N ALA A 44 12.69 4.08 10.17
CA ALA A 44 13.10 3.05 9.23
C ALA A 44 14.60 2.76 9.29
N THR A 45 15.41 3.79 9.58
CA THR A 45 16.85 3.62 9.72
C THR A 45 17.20 2.84 10.98
N VAL A 46 16.60 3.18 12.12
CA VAL A 46 16.74 2.41 13.36
C VAL A 46 16.27 0.97 13.19
N ILE A 47 15.12 0.73 12.55
CA ILE A 47 14.61 -0.62 12.31
C ILE A 47 15.56 -1.43 11.43
N ALA A 48 16.06 -0.86 10.34
CA ALA A 48 17.03 -1.56 9.50
C ALA A 48 18.29 -1.97 10.28
N GLU A 49 18.81 -1.08 11.14
CA GLU A 49 20.03 -1.31 11.90
C GLU A 49 19.85 -2.26 13.08
N LYS A 50 18.73 -2.13 13.78
CA LYS A 50 18.49 -2.80 15.06
C LYS A 50 17.64 -4.04 14.94
N VAL A 51 17.00 -4.31 13.80
CA VAL A 51 16.09 -5.45 13.62
C VAL A 51 16.46 -6.30 12.40
N LEU A 52 16.84 -5.68 11.27
CA LEU A 52 17.00 -6.40 10.00
C LEU A 52 18.41 -6.95 9.74
N PHE A 53 19.43 -6.49 10.48
CA PHE A 53 20.78 -7.01 10.29
C PHE A 53 20.96 -8.42 10.89
N PRO A 54 21.81 -9.29 10.29
CA PRO A 54 22.01 -10.67 10.75
C PRO A 54 22.40 -10.82 12.22
N ASN A 55 23.08 -9.83 12.79
CA ASN A 55 23.51 -9.78 14.20
C ASN A 55 22.70 -8.74 14.99
N SER A 56 21.46 -8.51 14.57
CA SER A 56 20.56 -7.58 15.24
C SER A 56 20.32 -8.03 16.70
N PRO A 57 20.31 -7.07 17.65
CA PRO A 57 20.01 -7.37 19.05
C PRO A 57 18.52 -7.67 19.32
N ILE A 58 17.61 -7.43 18.36
CA ILE A 58 16.17 -7.58 18.56
C ILE A 58 15.59 -8.53 17.51
N HIS A 59 14.81 -9.51 17.94
CA HIS A 59 14.18 -10.42 17.00
C HIS A 59 13.06 -9.73 16.24
N PHE A 60 12.96 -10.02 14.94
CA PHE A 60 11.97 -9.44 14.04
C PHE A 60 10.54 -9.55 14.57
N HIS A 61 10.16 -10.74 15.05
CA HIS A 61 8.82 -11.05 15.55
C HIS A 61 8.47 -10.39 16.90
N ASP A 62 9.44 -9.80 17.60
CA ASP A 62 9.17 -9.10 18.85
C ASP A 62 8.54 -7.71 18.57
N ILE A 63 8.70 -7.19 17.34
CA ILE A 63 8.26 -5.85 16.95
C ILE A 63 7.19 -5.89 15.87
N PHE A 64 7.28 -6.85 14.95
CA PHE A 64 6.40 -6.95 13.80
C PHE A 64 5.32 -8.01 13.98
N ASP A 65 4.08 -7.62 13.74
CA ASP A 65 2.97 -8.53 13.50
C ASP A 65 2.89 -8.82 11.99
N GLY A 66 3.32 -10.02 11.61
CA GLY A 66 3.60 -10.38 10.22
C GLY A 66 4.70 -9.49 9.64
N ILE A 67 4.37 -8.68 8.63
CA ILE A 67 5.30 -7.71 8.02
C ILE A 67 5.11 -6.29 8.54
N SER A 68 4.17 -6.05 9.46
CA SER A 68 3.74 -4.71 9.85
C SER A 68 4.05 -4.40 11.30
N MET A 69 4.50 -3.18 11.56
CA MET A 69 4.55 -2.62 12.90
C MET A 69 3.77 -1.32 12.93
N ARG A 70 3.04 -1.10 14.01
CA ARG A 70 2.44 0.20 14.31
C ARG A 70 3.42 0.99 15.15
N VAL A 71 3.68 2.25 14.78
CA VAL A 71 4.51 3.13 15.60
C VAL A 71 3.84 3.30 16.96
N PRO A 72 4.45 2.84 18.06
CA PRO A 72 3.82 2.87 19.36
C PRO A 72 3.66 4.31 19.84
N ASP A 73 2.63 4.55 20.65
CA ASP A 73 2.57 5.78 21.44
C ASP A 73 3.46 5.63 22.67
N CYS A 74 4.06 6.73 23.10
CA CYS A 74 4.86 6.77 24.32
C CYS A 74 4.62 8.09 25.04
N SER A 75 4.83 8.14 26.36
CA SER A 75 4.57 9.38 27.12
C SER A 75 5.40 10.56 26.64
N MET A 76 6.56 10.28 26.05
CA MET A 76 7.50 11.28 25.50
C MET A 76 7.08 11.76 24.11
N SER A 77 6.00 11.24 23.53
CA SER A 77 5.57 11.64 22.19
C SER A 77 5.25 13.13 22.16
N TYR A 78 4.64 13.67 23.21
CA TYR A 78 4.36 15.10 23.33
C TYR A 78 5.61 15.96 23.49
N ASP A 79 6.74 15.43 23.99
CA ASP A 79 8.00 16.18 24.08
C ASP A 79 8.74 16.27 22.74
N ASN A 80 8.27 15.55 21.71
CA ASN A 80 8.86 15.54 20.38
C ASN A 80 7.78 15.55 19.29
N PRO A 81 7.46 16.71 18.70
CA PRO A 81 6.36 16.81 17.76
C PRO A 81 6.61 16.05 16.45
N GLU A 82 7.86 15.86 16.04
CA GLU A 82 8.24 15.03 14.87
C GLU A 82 7.86 13.57 15.10
N TYR A 83 8.12 13.02 16.29
CA TYR A 83 7.70 11.66 16.61
C TYR A 83 6.20 11.54 16.83
N HIS A 84 5.59 12.49 17.56
CA HIS A 84 4.14 12.56 17.71
C HIS A 84 3.41 12.47 16.36
N SER A 85 4.00 13.09 15.31
CA SER A 85 3.45 13.08 13.96
C SER A 85 3.36 11.69 13.30
N ILE A 86 4.23 10.76 13.70
CA ILE A 86 4.27 9.40 13.15
C ILE A 86 3.69 8.34 14.08
N VAL A 87 3.41 8.67 15.35
CA VAL A 87 2.73 7.77 16.29
C VAL A 87 1.45 7.22 15.67
N GLY A 88 1.26 5.90 15.76
CA GLY A 88 0.08 5.21 15.23
C GLY A 88 0.11 4.94 13.73
N GLN A 89 1.05 5.51 12.96
CA GLN A 89 1.28 5.15 11.56
C GLN A 89 1.87 3.73 11.45
N TYR A 90 1.90 3.17 10.24
CA TYR A 90 2.44 1.82 9.99
C TYR A 90 3.74 1.87 9.19
N LEU A 91 4.72 1.11 9.66
CA LEU A 91 5.92 0.75 8.92
C LEU A 91 5.86 -0.74 8.59
N LEU A 92 6.15 -1.10 7.35
CA LEU A 92 6.13 -2.46 6.85
C LEU A 92 7.55 -2.87 6.43
N VAL A 93 7.90 -4.13 6.65
CA VAL A 93 9.12 -4.75 6.11
C VAL A 93 8.69 -5.90 5.21
N VAL A 94 8.72 -5.67 3.89
CA VAL A 94 8.30 -6.66 2.90
C VAL A 94 9.47 -7.58 2.59
N ASP A 95 9.78 -8.46 3.55
CA ASP A 95 10.72 -9.57 3.40
C ASP A 95 10.03 -10.87 3.81
N TRP A 96 9.55 -11.61 2.81
CA TRP A 96 8.79 -12.85 3.01
C TRP A 96 9.58 -13.97 3.67
N LYS A 97 10.90 -13.99 3.46
CA LYS A 97 11.77 -15.00 4.07
C LYS A 97 11.95 -14.71 5.57
N THR A 98 12.19 -13.46 5.92
CA THR A 98 12.35 -13.06 7.33
C THR A 98 11.03 -13.12 8.09
N ALA A 99 9.93 -12.64 7.50
CA ALA A 99 8.64 -12.55 8.18
C ALA A 99 7.86 -13.87 8.26
N TYR A 100 8.07 -14.81 7.33
CA TYR A 100 7.28 -16.05 7.26
C TYR A 100 8.10 -17.31 6.94
N GLY A 101 9.42 -17.21 6.75
CA GLY A 101 10.25 -18.34 6.32
C GLY A 101 9.95 -18.80 4.89
N ILE A 102 9.33 -17.96 4.06
CA ILE A 102 8.88 -18.35 2.71
C ILE A 102 10.00 -18.14 1.70
N GLU A 103 10.34 -19.18 0.95
CA GLU A 103 11.13 -19.07 -0.27
C GLU A 103 10.24 -18.66 -1.43
N VAL A 104 10.46 -17.45 -1.95
CA VAL A 104 9.64 -16.88 -3.02
C VAL A 104 10.07 -17.46 -4.37
N PRO A 105 9.19 -18.09 -5.15
CA PRO A 105 9.55 -18.60 -6.46
C PRO A 105 9.56 -17.48 -7.51
N CYS A 106 10.50 -17.53 -8.44
CA CYS A 106 10.63 -16.57 -9.52
C CYS A 106 9.38 -16.59 -10.42
N PRO A 107 8.74 -15.43 -10.70
CA PRO A 107 7.58 -15.37 -11.59
C PRO A 107 7.84 -15.93 -13.00
N THR A 108 9.07 -15.87 -13.48
CA THR A 108 9.46 -16.28 -14.85
C THR A 108 9.83 -17.75 -14.98
N CYS A 109 10.60 -18.29 -14.03
CA CYS A 109 11.18 -19.65 -14.15
C CYS A 109 10.95 -20.54 -12.93
N ASN A 110 10.17 -20.07 -11.95
CA ASN A 110 9.81 -20.76 -10.72
C ASN A 110 10.97 -21.18 -9.80
N ASN A 111 12.22 -20.82 -10.12
CA ASN A 111 13.37 -21.03 -9.24
C ASN A 111 13.31 -20.10 -8.02
N PRO A 112 13.78 -20.54 -6.83
CA PRO A 112 13.80 -19.69 -5.64
C PRO A 112 14.55 -18.38 -5.87
N LEU A 113 13.95 -17.27 -5.47
CA LEU A 113 14.57 -15.95 -5.46
C LEU A 113 15.46 -15.80 -4.22
N LYS A 114 16.57 -15.09 -4.40
CA LYS A 114 17.50 -14.73 -3.32
C LYS A 114 17.32 -13.27 -2.96
N ASN A 115 17.12 -12.98 -1.68
CA ASN A 115 17.12 -11.60 -1.17
C ASN A 115 18.49 -10.95 -1.46
N ASP A 116 18.47 -9.70 -1.91
CA ASP A 116 19.67 -8.89 -2.07
C ASP A 116 19.99 -8.15 -0.76
N PRO A 117 20.99 -8.60 0.02
CA PRO A 117 21.30 -8.00 1.32
C PRO A 117 21.88 -6.58 1.19
N THR A 118 22.32 -6.16 -0.01
CA THR A 118 22.99 -4.87 -0.19
C THR A 118 22.06 -3.66 -0.06
N HIS A 119 20.74 -3.87 -0.11
CA HIS A 119 19.78 -2.78 -0.07
C HIS A 119 19.60 -2.15 1.31
N TRP A 120 19.95 -2.85 2.40
CA TRP A 120 19.76 -2.34 3.75
C TRP A 120 20.98 -1.64 4.35
N SER A 121 22.19 -2.08 3.97
CA SER A 121 23.45 -1.61 4.55
C SER A 121 23.85 -0.21 4.06
N ASN A 122 23.40 0.20 2.88
CA ASN A 122 23.65 1.55 2.36
C ASN A 122 22.46 2.46 2.66
N SER A 123 22.59 3.31 3.69
CA SER A 123 21.60 4.33 4.13
C SER A 123 21.12 5.28 3.02
N ASN A 124 21.84 5.35 1.91
CA ASN A 124 21.52 6.15 0.74
C ASN A 124 20.39 5.59 -0.14
N HIS A 125 20.06 4.29 -0.05
CA HIS A 125 19.03 3.66 -0.89
C HIS A 125 17.84 3.10 -0.10
N LYS A 126 17.60 3.60 1.13
CA LYS A 126 16.38 3.30 1.90
C LYS A 126 15.15 3.95 1.25
N ASN A 127 14.76 3.42 0.08
CA ASN A 127 13.56 3.80 -0.63
C ASN A 127 12.36 3.21 0.08
N LEU A 128 11.81 4.02 0.99
CA LEU A 128 10.51 3.74 1.58
C LEU A 128 9.44 3.91 0.52
N PHE A 129 8.68 2.85 0.32
CA PHE A 129 7.62 2.78 -0.66
C PHE A 129 6.29 3.19 -0.01
N PRO A 130 5.62 4.25 -0.49
CA PRO A 130 4.37 4.72 0.10
C PRO A 130 3.17 3.89 -0.38
N ILE A 131 2.29 3.55 0.56
CA ILE A 131 1.01 2.88 0.30
C ILE A 131 -0.11 3.79 0.82
N PHE A 132 -0.89 4.34 -0.10
CA PHE A 132 -1.95 5.31 0.20
C PHE A 132 -3.28 4.61 0.48
N GLY A 133 -3.89 4.92 1.61
CA GLY A 133 -5.23 4.46 1.98
C GLY A 133 -6.17 5.61 2.32
N ILE A 134 -7.42 5.29 2.64
CA ILE A 134 -8.43 6.24 3.14
C ILE A 134 -8.36 6.42 4.68
N ASP A 135 -7.44 5.71 5.34
CA ASP A 135 -7.32 5.62 6.79
C ASP A 135 -6.34 6.67 7.38
N GLY A 136 -5.88 7.64 6.58
CA GLY A 136 -4.99 8.72 7.02
C GLY A 136 -3.67 8.79 6.21
N PRO A 137 -2.51 9.02 6.86
CA PRO A 137 -1.21 9.11 6.20
C PRO A 137 -0.82 7.79 5.52
N PRO A 138 0.08 7.83 4.51
CA PRO A 138 0.51 6.61 3.83
C PRO A 138 1.20 5.67 4.82
N LYS A 139 0.99 4.37 4.61
CA LYS A 139 1.83 3.34 5.22
C LYS A 139 3.15 3.30 4.46
N TRP A 140 4.25 3.03 5.16
CA TRP A 140 5.58 3.03 4.55
C TRP A 140 6.14 1.62 4.51
N ALA A 141 6.58 1.16 3.35
CA ALA A 141 7.15 -0.17 3.18
C ALA A 141 8.65 -0.10 2.88
N LEU A 142 9.45 -0.83 3.67
CA LEU A 142 10.81 -1.23 3.35
C LEU A 142 10.71 -2.49 2.47
N VAL A 143 10.92 -2.32 1.17
CA VAL A 143 10.73 -3.39 0.18
C VAL A 143 12.06 -4.11 -0.04
N MET A 144 12.06 -5.44 0.09
CA MET A 144 13.21 -6.27 -0.26
C MET A 144 13.31 -6.42 -1.79
N SER A 145 14.51 -6.21 -2.33
CA SER A 145 14.81 -6.56 -3.72
C SER A 145 15.34 -8.00 -3.77
N MET A 146 14.89 -8.78 -4.74
CA MET A 146 15.26 -10.19 -4.88
C MET A 146 15.76 -10.48 -6.28
N THR A 147 16.76 -11.35 -6.39
CA THR A 147 17.36 -11.74 -7.68
C THR A 147 17.20 -13.25 -7.90
N CYS A 148 16.81 -13.64 -9.11
CA CYS A 148 16.78 -15.04 -9.53
C CYS A 148 18.16 -15.49 -10.03
N SER A 149 18.70 -16.59 -9.50
CA SER A 149 19.98 -17.14 -9.99
C SER A 149 19.87 -17.86 -11.33
N CYS A 150 18.66 -18.22 -11.77
CA CYS A 150 18.44 -18.92 -13.04
C CYS A 150 18.32 -17.93 -14.21
N CYS A 151 17.35 -17.01 -14.16
CA CYS A 151 17.11 -16.07 -15.26
C CYS A 151 17.79 -14.70 -15.08
N GLY A 152 18.42 -14.44 -13.93
CA GLY A 152 19.02 -13.13 -13.60
C GLY A 152 18.02 -12.01 -13.32
N GLY A 153 16.71 -12.29 -13.40
CA GLY A 153 15.65 -11.32 -13.17
C GLY A 153 15.67 -10.76 -11.76
N ARG A 154 15.40 -9.45 -11.64
CA ARG A 154 15.23 -8.74 -10.38
C ARG A 154 13.77 -8.42 -10.15
N PHE A 155 13.30 -8.65 -8.94
CA PHE A 155 11.91 -8.47 -8.54
C PHE A 155 11.85 -7.80 -7.17
N ASP A 156 10.91 -6.88 -7.02
CA ASP A 156 10.61 -6.28 -5.73
C ASP A 156 9.63 -7.17 -4.97
N ALA A 157 9.83 -7.34 -3.67
CA ALA A 157 9.01 -8.24 -2.85
C ALA A 157 7.55 -7.80 -2.75
N ASN A 158 7.24 -6.54 -3.05
CA ASN A 158 5.87 -6.03 -3.09
C ASN A 158 5.24 -6.06 -4.49
N ASP A 159 5.90 -6.63 -5.50
CA ASP A 159 5.35 -6.74 -6.85
C ASP A 159 4.17 -7.73 -6.91
N GLY A 160 3.13 -7.39 -7.66
CA GLY A 160 1.91 -8.20 -7.78
C GLY A 160 2.17 -9.63 -8.27
N SER A 161 3.14 -9.82 -9.17
CA SER A 161 3.51 -11.16 -9.64
C SER A 161 4.19 -12.00 -8.55
N ILE A 162 4.89 -11.35 -7.62
CA ILE A 162 5.46 -11.99 -6.43
C ILE A 162 4.36 -12.33 -5.42
N LEU A 163 3.45 -11.40 -5.15
CA LEU A 163 2.34 -11.61 -4.22
C LEU A 163 1.42 -12.76 -4.67
N CYS A 164 1.24 -12.96 -5.98
CA CYS A 164 0.50 -14.11 -6.54
C CYS A 164 1.22 -15.46 -6.40
N LYS A 165 2.52 -15.46 -6.07
CA LYS A 165 3.37 -16.66 -6.01
C LYS A 165 3.63 -17.17 -4.59
N ILE A 166 3.33 -16.36 -3.58
CA ILE A 166 3.45 -16.74 -2.18
C ILE A 166 2.10 -17.24 -1.61
N PRO A 167 2.10 -18.01 -0.52
CA PRO A 167 0.89 -18.41 0.18
C PRO A 167 -0.03 -17.22 0.52
N VAL A 168 -1.34 -17.42 0.35
CA VAL A 168 -2.35 -16.36 0.48
C VAL A 168 -2.35 -15.71 1.86
N TYR A 169 -2.12 -16.48 2.94
CA TYR A 169 -2.08 -15.92 4.30
C TYR A 169 -0.94 -14.91 4.47
N ALA A 170 0.21 -15.15 3.83
CA ALA A 170 1.34 -14.23 3.85
C ALA A 170 1.07 -13.03 2.94
N ALA A 171 0.61 -13.26 1.71
CA ALA A 171 0.22 -12.18 0.79
C ALA A 171 -0.82 -11.22 1.39
N ALA A 172 -1.79 -11.74 2.15
CA ALA A 172 -2.85 -10.96 2.79
C ALA A 172 -2.33 -9.92 3.78
N SER A 173 -1.13 -10.14 4.35
CA SER A 173 -0.46 -9.19 5.25
C SER A 173 0.08 -7.95 4.53
N TYR A 174 0.26 -8.00 3.21
CA TYR A 174 0.48 -6.80 2.42
C TYR A 174 -0.85 -6.07 2.18
N PRO A 175 -0.96 -4.77 2.49
CA PRO A 175 -2.24 -4.07 2.50
C PRO A 175 -2.71 -3.65 1.11
N VAL A 176 -2.28 -4.32 0.04
CA VAL A 176 -2.61 -4.03 -1.37
C VAL A 176 -3.01 -5.33 -2.04
N GLU A 177 -4.03 -5.31 -2.89
CA GLU A 177 -4.37 -6.49 -3.69
C GLU A 177 -3.34 -6.72 -4.80
N PRO A 178 -2.97 -7.98 -5.11
CA PRO A 178 -1.91 -8.27 -6.09
C PRO A 178 -2.11 -7.59 -7.47
N LYS A 179 -3.34 -7.51 -7.98
CA LYS A 179 -3.67 -6.84 -9.26
C LYS A 179 -3.37 -5.33 -9.27
N PHE A 180 -3.37 -4.70 -8.09
CA PHE A 180 -3.08 -3.28 -7.90
C PHE A 180 -1.63 -3.02 -7.45
N ALA A 181 -0.88 -4.07 -7.08
CA ALA A 181 0.51 -4.00 -6.66
C ALA A 181 1.48 -3.95 -7.86
N GLN A 182 1.26 -3.01 -8.78
CA GLN A 182 2.06 -2.86 -9.99
C GLN A 182 3.42 -2.22 -9.67
N ASN A 183 4.43 -2.46 -10.51
CA ASN A 183 5.73 -1.79 -10.42
C ASN A 183 5.59 -0.29 -10.78
N ARG A 184 5.28 0.52 -9.78
CA ARG A 184 5.01 1.96 -9.83
C ARG A 184 5.69 2.64 -8.64
N SER A 185 5.60 3.97 -8.54
CA SER A 185 6.20 4.73 -7.43
C SER A 185 5.45 4.65 -6.10
N CYS A 186 4.20 4.16 -6.10
CA CYS A 186 3.37 3.98 -4.93
C CYS A 186 2.29 2.93 -5.19
N HIS A 187 1.65 2.45 -4.11
CA HIS A 187 0.47 1.59 -4.20
C HIS A 187 -0.74 2.25 -3.53
N ILE A 188 -1.92 1.74 -3.87
CA ILE A 188 -3.19 2.10 -3.25
C ILE A 188 -3.62 0.92 -2.38
N ALA A 189 -3.89 1.19 -1.10
CA ALA A 189 -4.27 0.18 -0.14
C ALA A 189 -5.61 -0.47 -0.51
N ARG A 190 -5.78 -1.73 -0.13
CA ARG A 190 -6.99 -2.53 -0.32
C ARG A 190 -8.25 -1.80 0.14
N THR A 191 -8.21 -1.17 1.32
CA THR A 191 -9.35 -0.40 1.86
C THR A 191 -9.77 0.75 0.94
N ALA A 192 -8.82 1.38 0.26
CA ALA A 192 -9.11 2.42 -0.71
C ALA A 192 -9.53 1.84 -2.06
N THR A 193 -8.91 0.75 -2.55
CA THR A 193 -9.28 0.14 -3.83
C THR A 193 -10.68 -0.46 -3.81
N GLU A 194 -11.10 -1.07 -2.69
CA GLU A 194 -12.47 -1.57 -2.49
C GLU A 194 -13.51 -0.45 -2.58
N LEU A 195 -13.24 0.71 -1.94
CA LEU A 195 -14.10 1.89 -2.08
C LEU A 195 -14.08 2.40 -3.52
N PHE A 196 -12.90 2.50 -4.11
CA PHE A 196 -12.72 3.04 -5.45
C PHE A 196 -13.41 2.16 -6.49
N ASP A 197 -13.36 0.84 -6.40
CA ASP A 197 -14.08 -0.07 -7.30
C ASP A 197 -15.58 0.30 -7.43
N THR A 198 -16.22 0.75 -6.34
CA THR A 198 -17.64 1.17 -6.37
C THR A 198 -17.87 2.50 -7.08
N ILE A 199 -16.93 3.44 -6.97
CA ILE A 199 -17.06 4.79 -7.54
C ILE A 199 -16.36 4.92 -8.88
N MET A 200 -15.48 4.01 -9.27
CA MET A 200 -14.59 4.13 -10.41
C MET A 200 -15.27 3.78 -11.75
N THR A 201 -16.56 4.07 -11.89
CA THR A 201 -17.38 3.76 -13.09
C THR A 201 -17.10 4.65 -14.31
N THR A 202 -16.64 5.90 -14.13
CA THR A 202 -16.40 6.85 -15.25
C THR A 202 -15.07 7.59 -15.12
N HIS A 203 -14.40 7.89 -16.24
CA HIS A 203 -13.03 8.45 -16.23
C HIS A 203 -12.81 9.67 -15.30
N GLY A 204 -13.83 10.50 -15.05
CA GLY A 204 -13.75 11.67 -14.18
C GLY A 204 -13.55 11.37 -12.68
N ASN A 205 -13.76 10.13 -12.23
CA ASN A 205 -13.73 9.81 -10.79
C ASN A 205 -12.31 9.63 -10.23
N GLY A 206 -11.28 9.61 -11.09
CA GLY A 206 -9.90 9.50 -10.63
C GLY A 206 -9.49 10.68 -9.74
N ASP A 207 -9.84 11.91 -10.14
CA ASP A 207 -9.51 13.11 -9.37
C ASP A 207 -10.23 13.11 -8.03
N LEU A 208 -11.50 12.67 -7.99
CA LEU A 208 -12.24 12.46 -6.75
C LEU A 208 -11.51 11.49 -5.82
N CYS A 209 -11.05 10.33 -6.33
CA CYS A 209 -10.28 9.37 -5.54
C CYS A 209 -8.99 9.97 -4.97
N SER A 210 -8.25 10.74 -5.78
CA SER A 210 -7.03 11.44 -5.34
C SER A 210 -7.34 12.43 -4.21
N HIS A 211 -8.41 13.21 -4.35
CA HIS A 211 -8.89 14.14 -3.33
C HIS A 211 -9.30 13.43 -2.04
N LEU A 212 -9.94 12.26 -2.12
CA LEU A 212 -10.30 11.47 -0.94
C LEU A 212 -9.06 11.03 -0.16
N LEU A 213 -8.01 10.54 -0.85
CA LEU A 213 -6.73 10.20 -0.22
C LEU A 213 -6.09 11.43 0.44
N TYR A 214 -6.04 12.56 -0.26
CA TYR A 214 -5.46 13.79 0.28
C TYR A 214 -6.23 14.30 1.52
N ASN A 215 -7.57 14.24 1.47
CA ASN A 215 -8.41 14.64 2.59
C ASN A 215 -8.23 13.72 3.81
N ALA A 216 -8.02 12.42 3.62
CA ALA A 216 -7.70 11.50 4.71
C ALA A 216 -6.41 11.92 5.44
N ILE A 217 -5.34 12.22 4.69
CA ILE A 217 -4.07 12.69 5.25
C ILE A 217 -4.27 14.02 6.01
N ASN A 218 -5.01 14.97 5.43
CA ASN A 218 -5.28 16.27 6.08
C ASN A 218 -6.05 16.14 7.39
N ARG A 219 -7.03 15.25 7.45
CA ARG A 219 -7.84 15.04 8.66
C ARG A 219 -6.98 14.48 9.79
N GLU A 220 -6.11 13.52 9.49
CA GLU A 220 -5.18 12.99 10.49
C GLU A 220 -4.21 14.06 10.97
N TYR A 221 -3.63 14.85 10.05
CA TYR A 221 -2.75 15.97 10.41
C TYR A 221 -3.44 16.94 11.39
N LEU A 222 -4.65 17.40 11.07
CA LEU A 222 -5.39 18.32 11.94
C LEU A 222 -5.72 17.68 13.30
N SER A 223 -6.06 16.39 13.32
CA SER A 223 -6.30 15.66 14.56
C SER A 223 -5.05 15.60 15.44
N LYS A 224 -3.89 15.27 14.85
CA LYS A 224 -2.60 15.21 15.54
C LYS A 224 -2.15 16.56 16.09
N VAL A 225 -2.21 17.62 15.28
CA VAL A 225 -1.92 18.99 15.72
C VAL A 225 -2.80 19.38 16.90
N SER A 226 -4.11 19.11 16.80
CA SER A 226 -5.07 19.42 17.87
C SER A 226 -4.75 18.66 19.16
N SER A 227 -4.46 17.36 19.05
CA SER A 227 -4.06 16.52 20.18
C SER A 227 -2.82 17.10 20.88
N TYR A 228 -1.77 17.40 20.10
CA TYR A 228 -0.51 17.93 20.61
C TYR A 228 -0.67 19.22 21.40
N TYR A 229 -1.32 20.24 20.83
CA TYR A 229 -1.50 21.51 21.53
C TYR A 229 -2.50 21.42 22.70
N SER A 230 -3.50 20.52 22.62
CA SER A 230 -4.43 20.30 23.73
C SER A 230 -3.77 19.67 24.95
N TYR A 231 -2.78 18.79 24.74
CA TYR A 231 -1.99 18.20 25.81
C TYR A 231 -1.22 19.27 26.59
N TYR A 232 -0.51 20.18 25.91
CA TYR A 232 0.21 21.28 26.57
C TYR A 232 -0.71 22.28 27.27
N LYS A 233 -1.94 22.46 26.77
CA LYS A 233 -2.94 23.29 27.44
C LYS A 233 -3.40 22.69 28.78
N THR A 234 -3.45 21.36 28.88
CA THR A 234 -3.90 20.63 30.09
C THR A 234 -2.75 20.28 31.04
N HIS A 235 -1.51 20.27 30.54
CA HIS A 235 -0.29 20.00 31.29
C HIS A 235 0.65 21.19 31.13
N PRO A 236 0.44 22.30 31.86
CA PRO A 236 1.33 23.44 31.82
C PRO A 236 2.73 22.99 32.24
N THR A 237 3.66 22.93 31.29
CA THR A 237 5.06 22.67 31.56
C THR A 237 5.81 23.99 31.63
N THR A 238 6.94 24.01 32.34
CA THR A 238 7.85 25.17 32.35
C THR A 238 8.67 25.28 31.06
N SER A 239 8.55 24.29 30.16
CA SER A 239 9.31 24.20 28.92
C SER A 239 8.61 24.97 27.80
N ASN A 240 9.39 25.56 26.91
CA ASN A 240 8.86 26.18 25.70
C ASN A 240 8.21 25.10 24.82
N ILE A 241 6.95 25.32 24.42
CA ILE A 241 6.24 24.45 23.49
C ILE A 241 6.96 24.48 22.15
N ILE A 242 7.40 23.32 21.66
CA ILE A 242 8.04 23.18 20.35
C ILE A 242 6.95 23.24 19.28
N GLU A 243 7.20 23.98 18.20
CA GLU A 243 6.28 24.08 17.07
C GLU A 243 6.07 22.71 16.41
N TYR A 244 4.81 22.42 16.07
CA TYR A 244 4.46 21.19 15.39
C TYR A 244 4.92 21.19 13.92
N PRO A 245 5.36 20.05 13.34
CA PRO A 245 5.75 19.97 11.95
C PRO A 245 4.74 20.60 11.01
N VAL A 246 5.22 21.47 10.12
CA VAL A 246 4.40 22.12 9.10
C VAL A 246 3.80 21.06 8.18
N LYS A 247 2.52 21.22 7.86
CA LYS A 247 1.77 20.30 7.00
C LYS A 247 2.53 19.96 5.72
N ASP A 248 2.76 20.93 4.85
CA ASP A 248 3.36 20.70 3.54
C ASP A 248 4.89 20.86 3.66
N GLY A 249 5.64 19.85 3.22
CA GLY A 249 7.11 19.86 3.23
C GLY A 249 7.78 19.25 4.48
N GLN A 250 7.06 19.07 5.60
CA GLN A 250 7.56 18.32 6.77
C GLN A 250 6.68 17.10 7.06
N TYR A 251 5.38 17.31 7.35
CA TYR A 251 4.45 16.21 7.61
C TYR A 251 4.08 15.46 6.32
N ILE A 252 3.67 16.19 5.27
CA ILE A 252 3.37 15.68 3.93
C ILE A 252 4.53 16.08 3.01
N LYS A 253 5.39 15.10 2.71
CA LYS A 253 6.44 15.24 1.68
C LYS A 253 6.16 14.39 0.43
N VAL A 254 5.34 13.34 0.55
CA VAL A 254 4.79 12.59 -0.59
C VAL A 254 3.28 12.83 -0.65
N TYR A 255 2.84 13.33 -1.79
CA TYR A 255 1.42 13.52 -2.06
C TYR A 255 0.80 12.23 -2.62
N PRO A 256 -0.51 12.02 -2.40
CA PRO A 256 -1.24 10.94 -3.05
C PRO A 256 -1.07 10.97 -4.58
N PRO A 257 -1.21 9.81 -5.25
CA PRO A 257 -1.17 9.75 -6.70
C PRO A 257 -2.25 10.63 -7.33
N SER A 258 -1.95 11.20 -8.50
CA SER A 258 -2.92 11.98 -9.29
C SER A 258 -4.11 11.11 -9.73
N GLY A 259 -5.25 11.73 -10.03
CA GLY A 259 -6.40 11.00 -10.53
C GLY A 259 -6.13 10.20 -11.80
N SER A 260 -5.29 10.72 -12.70
CA SER A 260 -4.83 9.99 -13.89
C SER A 260 -4.03 8.74 -13.53
N PHE A 261 -3.11 8.83 -12.55
CA PHE A 261 -2.35 7.67 -12.09
C PHE A 261 -3.28 6.59 -11.51
N ILE A 262 -4.22 6.99 -10.66
CA ILE A 262 -5.19 6.05 -10.08
C ILE A 262 -5.99 5.38 -11.20
N ARG A 263 -6.40 6.12 -12.24
CA ARG A 263 -7.08 5.53 -13.40
C ARG A 263 -6.24 4.52 -14.15
N ASP A 264 -4.99 4.85 -14.43
CA ASP A 264 -4.10 3.94 -15.14
C ASP A 264 -3.89 2.62 -14.35
N VAL A 265 -3.79 2.70 -13.02
CA VAL A 265 -3.69 1.51 -12.15
C VAL A 265 -4.93 0.61 -12.29
N PHE A 266 -6.13 1.19 -12.30
CA PHE A 266 -7.40 0.44 -12.44
C PHE A 266 -7.60 -0.12 -13.84
N ASP A 267 -7.27 0.65 -14.88
CA ASP A 267 -7.37 0.23 -16.28
C ASP A 267 -6.37 -0.90 -16.58
N GLU A 268 -5.18 -0.87 -15.97
CA GLU A 268 -4.20 -1.97 -16.04
C GLU A 268 -4.68 -3.21 -15.26
N ALA A 269 -5.16 -3.03 -14.02
CA ALA A 269 -5.69 -4.14 -13.21
C ALA A 269 -6.88 -4.85 -13.88
N SER A 270 -7.70 -4.10 -14.63
CA SER A 270 -8.84 -4.64 -15.39
C SER A 270 -8.42 -5.42 -16.64
N ARG A 271 -7.23 -5.14 -17.19
CA ARG A 271 -6.66 -5.83 -18.36
C ARG A 271 -5.90 -7.10 -17.99
N GLN A 272 -5.42 -7.19 -16.74
CA GLN A 272 -4.79 -8.41 -16.28
C GLN A 272 -5.83 -9.55 -16.33
N PRO A 273 -5.51 -10.68 -16.99
CA PRO A 273 -6.33 -11.87 -16.84
C PRO A 273 -6.53 -12.10 -15.36
N ARG A 274 -7.75 -12.47 -14.94
CA ARG A 274 -7.96 -12.91 -13.56
C ARG A 274 -7.00 -14.07 -13.33
N GLN A 275 -5.82 -13.78 -12.78
CA GLN A 275 -4.95 -14.79 -12.25
C GLN A 275 -5.78 -15.36 -11.13
N SER A 276 -6.42 -16.50 -11.40
CA SER A 276 -7.18 -17.23 -10.41
C SER A 276 -6.23 -17.39 -9.24
N LEU A 277 -6.49 -16.65 -8.16
CA LEU A 277 -5.77 -16.91 -6.93
C LEU A 277 -6.03 -18.40 -6.65
N PRO A 278 -5.04 -19.16 -6.16
CA PRO A 278 -5.20 -20.59 -5.91
C PRO A 278 -6.42 -20.95 -5.02
N VAL A 279 -7.01 -19.95 -4.34
CA VAL A 279 -8.18 -20.07 -3.47
C VAL A 279 -9.51 -20.16 -4.25
N ASP A 280 -9.54 -19.83 -5.54
CA ASP A 280 -10.79 -19.84 -6.32
C ASP A 280 -11.29 -21.26 -6.65
N GLU A 281 -10.49 -22.31 -6.49
CA GLU A 281 -10.91 -23.69 -6.78
C GLU A 281 -11.90 -24.25 -5.74
N PRO A 282 -11.61 -24.22 -4.42
CA PRO A 282 -12.55 -24.73 -3.43
C PRO A 282 -13.83 -23.88 -3.30
N GLN A 283 -13.75 -22.55 -3.45
CA GLN A 283 -14.93 -21.68 -3.31
C GLN A 283 -15.90 -21.74 -4.49
N ARG A 284 -15.40 -21.96 -5.73
CA ARG A 284 -16.30 -22.28 -6.86
C ARG A 284 -17.09 -23.56 -6.62
N GLN A 285 -16.50 -24.52 -5.90
CA GLN A 285 -17.17 -25.76 -5.53
C GLN A 285 -18.28 -25.54 -4.47
N ILE A 286 -18.12 -24.56 -3.58
CA ILE A 286 -19.13 -24.22 -2.57
C ILE A 286 -20.27 -23.38 -3.17
N GLN A 287 -19.99 -22.45 -4.08
CA GLN A 287 -21.04 -21.66 -4.75
C GLN A 287 -21.81 -22.45 -5.82
N GLY A 288 -21.19 -23.46 -6.44
CA GLY A 288 -21.84 -24.35 -7.41
C GLY A 288 -22.89 -25.32 -6.84
N ILE A 289 -23.10 -25.36 -5.53
CA ILE A 289 -24.12 -26.23 -4.88
C ILE A 289 -25.48 -25.50 -4.73
N SER A 290 -25.56 -24.20 -5.05
CA SER A 290 -26.79 -23.40 -4.89
C SER A 290 -27.69 -23.33 -6.13
N ASP A 291 -27.22 -23.78 -7.30
CA ASP A 291 -28.01 -23.83 -8.54
C ASP A 291 -28.86 -25.12 -8.63
N GLY A 292 -29.50 -25.46 -7.52
CA GLY A 292 -30.56 -26.46 -7.46
C GLY A 292 -31.75 -25.99 -8.28
N THR A 293 -31.82 -26.49 -9.51
CA THR A 293 -32.96 -26.46 -10.43
C THR A 293 -34.31 -26.42 -9.72
N CYS A 294 -34.95 -25.24 -9.71
CA CYS A 294 -36.37 -25.13 -9.45
C CYS A 294 -37.10 -25.53 -10.75
N GLN A 295 -37.33 -26.84 -10.94
CA GLN A 295 -38.19 -27.33 -12.02
C GLN A 295 -39.62 -26.89 -11.71
N GLN A 296 -40.13 -25.92 -12.47
CA GLN A 296 -41.57 -25.74 -12.57
C GLN A 296 -42.18 -26.89 -13.39
N PRO A 297 -43.33 -27.43 -13.01
CA PRO A 297 -44.01 -28.44 -13.81
C PRO A 297 -44.58 -27.77 -15.06
N ARG A 298 -44.00 -28.07 -16.22
CA ARG A 298 -44.60 -27.78 -17.53
C ARG A 298 -45.50 -28.94 -17.93
N GLU A 299 -46.76 -28.61 -18.19
CA GLU A 299 -47.74 -29.46 -18.84
C GLU A 299 -47.21 -29.97 -20.19
N SER A 300 -47.43 -31.26 -20.40
CA SER A 300 -47.02 -32.04 -21.57
C SER A 300 -47.98 -31.82 -22.75
N LEU A 301 -47.41 -31.56 -23.92
CA LEU A 301 -48.03 -31.89 -25.21
C LEU A 301 -47.03 -32.69 -26.05
N PRO A 302 -47.49 -33.75 -26.75
CA PRO A 302 -46.62 -34.68 -27.48
C PRO A 302 -46.40 -34.20 -28.91
N VAL A 303 -45.15 -34.27 -29.39
CA VAL A 303 -44.85 -34.25 -30.83
C VAL A 303 -43.86 -35.38 -31.11
N ASP A 304 -44.32 -36.32 -31.92
CA ASP A 304 -43.58 -37.42 -32.53
C ASP A 304 -42.51 -36.90 -33.50
N GLU A 305 -41.27 -37.37 -33.40
CA GLU A 305 -40.37 -37.51 -34.55
C GLU A 305 -39.27 -38.59 -34.31
N PRO A 306 -38.91 -39.40 -35.33
CA PRO A 306 -38.09 -40.61 -35.18
C PRO A 306 -36.56 -40.38 -35.36
N PRO A 307 -35.73 -41.35 -34.94
CA PRO A 307 -34.28 -41.16 -34.79
C PRO A 307 -33.50 -41.26 -36.10
N ARG A 308 -32.54 -40.34 -36.28
CA ARG A 308 -31.45 -40.48 -37.27
C ARG A 308 -30.22 -41.12 -36.63
N GLN A 309 -29.76 -42.16 -37.29
CA GLN A 309 -28.51 -42.89 -37.03
C GLN A 309 -27.29 -41.99 -37.27
N ILE A 310 -26.31 -42.03 -36.38
CA ILE A 310 -24.95 -41.54 -36.62
C ILE A 310 -24.01 -42.74 -36.52
N GLN A 311 -23.25 -42.93 -37.59
CA GLN A 311 -22.28 -44.00 -37.79
C GLN A 311 -20.94 -43.68 -37.12
N ASP A 312 -20.27 -44.78 -36.76
CA ASP A 312 -18.90 -44.90 -36.29
C ASP A 312 -17.87 -44.21 -37.19
N ILE A 313 -16.88 -43.55 -36.58
CA ILE A 313 -15.53 -43.42 -37.14
C ILE A 313 -14.48 -43.62 -36.02
N SER A 314 -13.84 -44.79 -36.13
CA SER A 314 -12.53 -45.29 -35.69
C SER A 314 -11.48 -44.34 -35.11
N GLU A 315 -10.97 -44.75 -33.94
CA GLU A 315 -9.58 -45.16 -33.64
C GLU A 315 -8.41 -44.49 -34.38
N GLY A 316 -7.58 -43.78 -33.60
CA GLY A 316 -6.22 -43.38 -33.97
C GLY A 316 -5.26 -43.64 -32.82
N ALA A 317 -4.59 -44.80 -32.86
CA ALA A 317 -3.54 -45.22 -31.94
C ALA A 317 -2.27 -44.36 -32.11
N CYS A 318 -1.67 -43.91 -30.99
CA CYS A 318 -0.32 -43.34 -30.99
C CYS A 318 0.60 -44.24 -30.16
N GLN A 319 1.58 -44.81 -30.85
CA GLN A 319 2.56 -45.76 -30.34
C GLN A 319 3.65 -45.03 -29.53
N GLN A 320 4.02 -45.63 -28.40
CA GLN A 320 5.26 -45.33 -27.67
C GLN A 320 6.48 -45.86 -28.43
N PRO A 321 7.67 -45.31 -28.15
CA PRO A 321 8.86 -46.15 -28.06
C PRO A 321 9.43 -46.15 -26.64
N ARG A 322 9.60 -47.38 -26.13
CA ARG A 322 10.58 -47.74 -25.09
C ARG A 322 11.97 -47.71 -25.70
N GLU A 323 12.94 -47.11 -25.01
CA GLU A 323 14.32 -47.59 -25.03
C GLU A 323 14.87 -47.61 -23.61
N SER A 324 15.39 -48.78 -23.27
CA SER A 324 16.12 -49.16 -22.05
C SER A 324 17.62 -49.11 -22.34
N LEU A 325 18.45 -48.83 -21.33
CA LEU A 325 19.55 -49.68 -20.82
C LEU A 325 20.41 -48.95 -19.75
N PRO A 326 21.19 -49.68 -18.92
CA PRO A 326 21.58 -49.30 -17.56
C PRO A 326 23.05 -48.88 -17.43
N VAL A 327 23.41 -48.23 -16.32
CA VAL A 327 24.80 -48.19 -15.81
C VAL A 327 24.80 -48.17 -14.27
N ASP A 328 25.70 -48.97 -13.71
CA ASP A 328 25.92 -49.33 -12.31
C ASP A 328 26.46 -48.23 -11.36
N GLY A 329 26.00 -48.29 -10.09
CA GLY A 329 26.75 -48.14 -8.82
C GLY A 329 27.59 -46.87 -8.51
N PRO A 330 28.00 -46.61 -7.24
CA PRO A 330 28.05 -47.55 -6.11
C PRO A 330 27.34 -47.09 -4.82
N GLN A 331 27.25 -48.07 -3.92
CA GLN A 331 26.62 -48.09 -2.60
C GLN A 331 27.22 -47.10 -1.59
N GLN A 332 26.36 -46.40 -0.85
CA GLN A 332 26.73 -45.79 0.44
C GLN A 332 26.15 -46.60 1.59
N GLN A 333 27.05 -46.97 2.49
CA GLN A 333 26.82 -47.75 3.70
C GLN A 333 25.97 -46.95 4.70
N ILE A 334 24.88 -47.57 5.13
CA ILE A 334 24.10 -47.16 6.30
C ILE A 334 24.86 -47.65 7.52
N GLN A 335 25.35 -46.71 8.34
CA GLN A 335 25.84 -47.00 9.69
C GLN A 335 24.69 -46.83 10.67
N ASP A 336 24.29 -47.95 11.26
CA ASP A 336 23.51 -48.02 12.49
C ASP A 336 24.30 -47.43 13.66
N ASN A 337 23.65 -46.61 14.49
CA ASN A 337 24.07 -46.43 15.88
C ASN A 337 22.85 -46.14 16.78
N PRO A 338 22.65 -46.91 17.87
CA PRO A 338 21.53 -46.74 18.77
C PRO A 338 21.92 -45.92 20.01
N ARG A 339 21.00 -45.07 20.51
CA ARG A 339 20.79 -44.81 21.95
C ARG A 339 19.66 -43.79 22.16
N GLN A 340 18.46 -44.29 22.42
CA GLN A 340 17.44 -43.52 23.13
C GLN A 340 17.78 -43.58 24.62
N GLN A 341 18.14 -42.43 25.20
CA GLN A 341 18.14 -42.26 26.65
C GLN A 341 16.80 -41.67 27.08
N LEU A 342 16.13 -42.44 27.92
CA LEU A 342 14.88 -42.11 28.58
C LEU A 342 15.15 -40.97 29.59
N ILE A 343 14.61 -39.77 29.31
CA ILE A 343 14.62 -38.66 30.28
C ILE A 343 13.40 -38.81 31.19
N THR A 344 13.65 -39.24 32.42
CA THR A 344 12.67 -39.25 33.50
C THR A 344 12.47 -37.82 34.01
N VAL A 345 11.28 -37.26 33.79
CA VAL A 345 10.86 -35.96 34.33
C VAL A 345 10.37 -36.15 35.79
N PRO A 346 10.89 -35.41 36.78
CA PRO A 346 10.38 -35.47 38.15
C PRO A 346 9.07 -34.68 38.30
N PRO A 347 8.18 -35.06 39.24
CA PRO A 347 6.88 -34.44 39.41
C PRO A 347 6.99 -33.01 39.94
N GLN A 348 6.28 -32.10 39.28
CA GLN A 348 6.13 -30.71 39.71
C GLN A 348 5.43 -30.62 41.07
N GLN A 349 6.11 -29.98 42.03
CA GLN A 349 5.53 -29.52 43.28
C GLN A 349 4.47 -28.44 42.99
N GLN A 350 3.26 -28.66 43.48
CA GLN A 350 2.17 -27.68 43.50
C GLN A 350 2.60 -26.46 44.33
N ARG A 351 2.74 -25.31 43.66
CA ARG A 351 2.81 -24.01 44.34
C ARG A 351 1.43 -23.65 44.88
N ASN A 352 1.37 -23.47 46.20
CA ASN A 352 0.23 -22.87 46.89
C ASN A 352 -0.05 -21.48 46.31
N VAL A 353 -1.23 -21.32 45.71
CA VAL A 353 -1.78 -20.04 45.28
C VAL A 353 -2.36 -19.35 46.50
N SER A 354 -1.69 -18.31 46.98
CA SER A 354 -2.23 -17.40 47.99
C SER A 354 -3.42 -16.64 47.40
N LYS A 355 -4.56 -16.68 48.10
CA LYS A 355 -5.80 -15.97 47.75
C LYS A 355 -5.53 -14.46 47.61
N PRO A 356 -6.08 -13.78 46.59
CA PRO A 356 -6.06 -12.32 46.54
C PRO A 356 -7.02 -11.75 47.59
N VAL A 357 -6.53 -10.74 48.32
CA VAL A 357 -7.29 -9.94 49.27
C VAL A 357 -8.22 -9.02 48.47
N GLU A 358 -9.52 -9.17 48.65
CA GLU A 358 -10.53 -8.24 48.15
C GLU A 358 -10.44 -6.91 48.91
N VAL A 359 -10.20 -5.82 48.18
CA VAL A 359 -10.37 -4.46 48.67
C VAL A 359 -11.67 -3.91 48.08
N PRO A 360 -12.62 -3.43 48.89
CA PRO A 360 -13.88 -2.90 48.38
C PRO A 360 -13.66 -1.51 47.74
N ILE A 361 -13.87 -1.42 46.43
CA ILE A 361 -13.93 -0.15 45.69
C ILE A 361 -15.39 0.29 45.67
N ALA A 362 -15.69 1.39 46.36
CA ALA A 362 -16.98 2.06 46.29
C ALA A 362 -17.12 2.83 44.95
N PRO A 363 -18.28 2.77 44.27
CA PRO A 363 -18.51 3.53 43.05
C PRO A 363 -18.97 4.95 43.38
N ASN A 364 -18.08 5.93 43.28
CA ASN A 364 -18.47 7.34 43.15
C ASN A 364 -18.63 7.66 41.65
N ILE A 365 -19.85 7.45 41.14
CA ILE A 365 -20.26 7.88 39.80
C ILE A 365 -20.53 9.38 39.86
N VAL A 366 -19.56 10.18 39.42
CA VAL A 366 -19.77 11.60 39.12
C VAL A 366 -20.28 11.68 37.68
N TYR A 367 -21.58 11.94 37.51
CA TYR A 367 -22.16 12.28 36.22
C TYR A 367 -21.62 13.63 35.76
N PHE A 368 -20.78 13.62 34.74
CA PHE A 368 -20.48 14.82 33.95
C PHE A 368 -21.53 14.94 32.83
N PRO A 369 -22.24 16.07 32.70
CA PRO A 369 -23.17 16.27 31.59
C PRO A 369 -22.39 16.33 30.28
N HIS A 370 -22.90 15.59 29.27
CA HIS A 370 -22.45 15.67 27.89
C HIS A 370 -22.40 17.13 27.41
N PRO A 371 -21.38 17.54 26.63
CA PRO A 371 -21.41 18.82 25.97
C PRO A 371 -22.51 18.79 24.91
N THR A 372 -23.57 19.56 25.14
CA THR A 372 -24.58 19.90 24.14
C THR A 372 -23.88 20.54 22.94
N ILE A 373 -23.87 19.82 21.81
CA ILE A 373 -23.47 20.38 20.53
C ILE A 373 -24.48 21.48 20.20
N LEU A 374 -24.09 22.73 20.40
CA LEU A 374 -24.82 23.88 19.88
C LEU A 374 -24.74 23.82 18.36
N MET A 375 -25.77 23.23 17.73
CA MET A 375 -26.06 23.46 16.33
C MET A 375 -26.32 24.95 16.14
N TRP A 376 -25.34 25.66 15.60
CA TRP A 376 -25.56 26.97 15.01
C TRP A 376 -26.55 26.79 13.84
N PRO A 377 -27.63 27.58 13.77
CA PRO A 377 -28.49 27.54 12.59
C PRO A 377 -27.68 28.05 11.40
N LEU A 378 -27.58 27.21 10.36
CA LEU A 378 -27.15 27.60 9.03
C LEU A 378 -28.13 28.66 8.52
N GLN A 379 -27.83 29.93 8.78
CA GLN A 379 -28.41 31.03 8.01
C GLN A 379 -27.91 30.89 6.58
N ALA A 380 -28.83 30.56 5.68
CA ALA A 380 -28.59 30.55 4.25
C ALA A 380 -28.14 31.95 3.80
N MET A 381 -26.85 32.10 3.51
CA MET A 381 -26.32 33.29 2.85
C MET A 381 -26.84 33.28 1.40
N PRO A 382 -27.50 34.36 0.92
CA PRO A 382 -27.91 34.45 -0.47
C PRO A 382 -26.66 34.51 -1.36
N LEU A 383 -26.58 33.60 -2.34
CA LEU A 383 -25.56 33.63 -3.37
C LEU A 383 -25.66 34.96 -4.14
N PRO A 384 -24.54 35.66 -4.40
CA PRO A 384 -24.56 36.85 -5.23
C PRO A 384 -24.99 36.49 -6.66
N PRO A 385 -25.73 37.38 -7.35
CA PRO A 385 -26.21 37.12 -8.70
C PRO A 385 -25.02 36.95 -9.66
N VAL A 386 -25.08 35.86 -10.44
CA VAL A 386 -24.15 35.55 -11.53
C VAL A 386 -24.24 36.68 -12.56
N ARG A 387 -23.22 37.54 -12.62
CA ARG A 387 -23.06 38.49 -13.72
C ARG A 387 -22.68 37.72 -14.98
N TRP A 388 -23.59 37.69 -15.94
CA TRP A 388 -23.29 37.30 -17.31
C TRP A 388 -22.25 38.26 -17.89
N MET A 389 -21.05 37.78 -18.15
CA MET A 389 -20.04 38.50 -18.93
C MET A 389 -20.43 38.44 -20.42
N PRO A 390 -20.44 39.56 -21.15
CA PRO A 390 -20.61 39.53 -22.60
C PRO A 390 -19.35 38.96 -23.27
N PRO A 391 -19.48 38.36 -24.47
CA PRO A 391 -18.35 37.77 -25.17
C PRO A 391 -17.39 38.88 -25.63
N GLN A 392 -16.14 38.81 -25.15
CA GLN A 392 -15.08 39.69 -25.63
C GLN A 392 -14.72 39.34 -27.08
N GLN A 393 -14.84 40.34 -27.95
CA GLN A 393 -14.27 40.34 -29.28
C GLN A 393 -12.74 40.34 -29.17
N LEU A 394 -12.12 39.23 -29.57
CA LEU A 394 -10.67 39.13 -29.70
C LEU A 394 -10.21 39.85 -30.98
N MET A 395 -9.39 40.89 -30.79
CA MET A 395 -8.65 41.53 -31.86
C MET A 395 -7.69 40.53 -32.52
N HIS A 396 -7.80 40.44 -33.84
CA HIS A 396 -6.90 39.67 -34.71
C HIS A 396 -5.57 40.41 -34.83
N ASN A 397 -4.48 39.77 -34.38
CA ASN A 397 -3.14 40.06 -34.86
C ASN A 397 -2.69 38.90 -35.76
N GLY A 398 -2.38 39.24 -37.00
CA GLY A 398 -2.13 38.29 -38.08
C GLY A 398 -0.81 37.55 -37.92
N TYR A 399 -0.90 36.24 -37.71
CA TYR A 399 0.08 35.28 -38.18
C TYR A 399 -0.68 34.13 -38.84
N ASN A 400 -0.55 34.03 -40.17
CA ASN A 400 -1.15 33.00 -40.99
C ASN A 400 -0.55 31.62 -40.64
N PHE A 401 -1.22 30.88 -39.77
CA PHE A 401 -1.18 29.42 -39.77
C PHE A 401 -2.60 28.91 -40.05
N ASN A 402 -2.76 28.37 -41.26
CA ASN A 402 -4.02 27.92 -41.82
C ASN A 402 -4.40 26.54 -41.24
N HIS A 403 -4.77 26.50 -39.96
CA HIS A 403 -5.34 25.30 -39.32
C HIS A 403 -6.57 25.67 -38.49
N ASP A 404 -7.71 25.08 -38.84
CA ASP A 404 -9.07 25.28 -38.31
C ASP A 404 -9.23 25.02 -36.78
N GLY A 405 -8.48 25.68 -35.90
CA GLY A 405 -8.68 25.60 -34.44
C GLY A 405 -8.36 24.25 -33.79
N PHE A 406 -7.68 23.33 -34.48
CA PHE A 406 -7.30 22.02 -33.94
C PHE A 406 -5.83 22.00 -33.52
N CYS A 407 -5.52 21.36 -32.39
CA CYS A 407 -4.15 21.29 -31.86
C CYS A 407 -3.20 20.37 -32.67
N CYS A 408 -3.73 19.43 -33.45
CA CYS A 408 -2.95 18.62 -34.40
C CYS A 408 -3.87 17.97 -35.46
N TYR A 409 -3.28 17.47 -36.55
CA TYR A 409 -4.00 16.84 -37.66
C TYR A 409 -4.78 15.58 -37.23
N LYS A 410 -4.19 14.72 -36.37
CA LYS A 410 -4.87 13.50 -35.88
C LYS A 410 -6.08 13.82 -35.01
N TYR A 411 -5.98 14.84 -34.15
CA TYR A 411 -7.12 15.33 -33.37
C TYR A 411 -8.21 15.92 -34.28
N CYS A 412 -7.83 16.69 -35.30
CA CYS A 412 -8.76 17.21 -36.31
C CYS A 412 -9.53 16.08 -37.01
N MET A 413 -8.82 15.03 -37.46
CA MET A 413 -9.42 13.88 -38.13
C MET A 413 -10.35 13.07 -37.20
N TRP A 414 -9.95 12.85 -35.94
CA TRP A 414 -10.80 12.20 -34.94
C TRP A 414 -12.06 13.03 -34.63
N TYR A 415 -11.91 14.35 -34.50
CA TYR A 415 -13.02 15.27 -34.21
C TYR A 415 -14.02 15.36 -35.37
N ARG A 416 -13.54 15.32 -36.62
CA ARG A 416 -14.39 15.34 -37.82
C ARG A 416 -15.08 14.02 -38.13
N ASN A 417 -14.66 12.91 -37.52
CA ASN A 417 -15.32 11.62 -37.68
C ASN A 417 -16.64 11.58 -36.90
N ARG A 418 -17.74 11.23 -37.59
CA ARG A 418 -19.10 11.15 -37.01
C ARG A 418 -19.30 9.87 -36.19
N ASP A 419 -18.55 8.81 -36.46
CA ASP A 419 -18.65 7.51 -35.80
C ASP A 419 -17.55 7.29 -34.76
N ARG A 420 -17.02 8.37 -34.19
CA ARG A 420 -15.92 8.31 -33.23
C ARG A 420 -16.31 7.53 -31.97
N LYS A 421 -15.49 6.52 -31.64
CA LYS A 421 -15.50 5.79 -30.38
C LYS A 421 -14.09 5.87 -29.76
N GLY A 422 -14.01 5.87 -28.43
CA GLY A 422 -12.75 5.97 -27.70
C GLY A 422 -12.24 7.40 -27.48
N ARG A 423 -11.05 7.55 -26.88
CA ARG A 423 -10.47 8.85 -26.54
C ARG A 423 -9.92 9.56 -27.79
N PRO A 424 -9.92 10.92 -27.82
CA PRO A 424 -9.22 11.66 -28.85
C PRO A 424 -7.73 11.29 -28.82
N PRO A 425 -7.12 10.97 -29.97
CA PRO A 425 -5.70 10.70 -30.05
C PRO A 425 -4.95 12.02 -29.89
N HIS A 426 -4.71 12.43 -28.64
CA HIS A 426 -3.72 13.44 -28.32
C HIS A 426 -2.38 12.74 -28.22
N GLU A 427 -1.57 12.88 -29.27
CA GLU A 427 -0.19 12.40 -29.24
C GLU A 427 0.65 13.21 -28.24
N HIS A 428 1.80 12.65 -27.85
CA HIS A 428 2.83 13.32 -27.04
C HIS A 428 3.13 14.74 -27.55
N HIS A 429 3.08 14.94 -28.88
CA HIS A 429 3.23 16.22 -29.54
C HIS A 429 2.24 17.31 -29.06
N CYS A 430 0.99 16.95 -28.72
CA CYS A 430 0.01 17.91 -28.19
C CYS A 430 0.31 18.33 -26.74
N LEU A 431 0.91 17.45 -25.95
CA LEU A 431 1.37 17.77 -24.60
C LEU A 431 2.60 18.68 -24.64
N ASP A 432 3.53 18.42 -25.57
CA ASP A 432 4.70 19.26 -25.79
C ASP A 432 4.33 20.66 -26.32
N LEU A 433 3.37 20.76 -27.26
CA LEU A 433 2.81 22.04 -27.70
C LEU A 433 2.17 22.83 -26.55
N ARG A 434 1.44 22.16 -25.66
CA ARG A 434 0.87 22.80 -24.45
C ARG A 434 1.94 23.28 -23.48
N ARG A 435 3.01 22.50 -23.29
CA ARG A 435 4.16 22.89 -22.46
C ARG A 435 4.86 24.11 -23.05
N ASN A 436 5.14 24.10 -24.35
CA ASN A 436 5.79 25.22 -25.05
C ASN A 436 4.92 26.49 -25.03
N MET A 437 3.60 26.38 -25.19
CA MET A 437 2.72 27.55 -25.06
C MET A 437 2.69 28.12 -23.64
N LYS A 438 2.78 27.27 -22.62
CA LYS A 438 2.87 27.72 -21.22
C LYS A 438 4.19 28.43 -20.96
N GLU A 439 5.30 27.90 -21.45
CA GLU A 439 6.62 28.54 -21.36
C GLU A 439 6.68 29.88 -22.10
N MET A 440 6.08 29.98 -23.29
CA MET A 440 6.01 31.26 -24.01
C MET A 440 5.20 32.31 -23.26
N ARG A 441 4.09 31.94 -22.62
CA ARG A 441 3.32 32.87 -21.79
C ARG A 441 4.13 33.38 -20.60
N LEU A 442 4.83 32.49 -19.90
CA LEU A 442 5.69 32.89 -18.77
C LEU A 442 6.78 33.86 -19.20
N ARG A 443 7.45 33.60 -20.35
CA ARG A 443 8.44 34.54 -20.90
C ARG A 443 7.83 35.89 -21.30
N GLN A 444 6.60 35.89 -21.79
CA GLN A 444 5.90 37.11 -22.17
C GLN A 444 5.47 37.92 -20.95
N GLU A 445 5.09 37.25 -19.86
CA GLU A 445 4.81 37.87 -18.55
C GLU A 445 6.08 38.44 -17.90
N GLU A 446 7.22 37.74 -17.99
CA GLU A 446 8.53 38.23 -17.55
C GLU A 446 8.95 39.49 -18.32
N ASN A 447 8.86 39.46 -19.66
CA ASN A 447 9.21 40.61 -20.50
C ASN A 447 8.28 41.83 -20.32
N ASN A 448 7.03 41.61 -19.90
CA ASN A 448 6.10 42.71 -19.62
C ASN A 448 6.26 43.28 -18.20
N SER A 449 7.06 42.64 -17.34
CA SER A 449 7.30 43.05 -15.95
C SER A 449 8.60 43.86 -15.77
N THR A 450 9.42 43.95 -16.82
CA THR A 450 10.57 44.85 -16.97
C THR A 450 10.20 46.05 -17.82
#